data_AF-A0A0B4ZN57-F1
#
_entry.id   AF-A0A0B4ZN57-F1
#
_cell.length_a   1.000
_cell.length_b   1.000
_cell.length_c   1.000
_cell.angle_alpha   90.00
_cell.angle_beta   90.00
_cell.angle_gamma   90.00
#
_symmetry.space_group_name_H-M   'P 1'
#
loop_
_entity.id
_entity.type
_entity.pdbx_description
1 polymer ?
#
loop_
_entity_poly.entity_id
_entity_poly.type
_entity_poly.pdbx_seq_one_letter_code
_entity_poly.pdbx_strand_id
1 'polypeptide(L)'
;MDEAYAQRLDSILKPYFEPYSIYEFRKGGAGADLSPLDKQSILLAGLRPESQRYFDYHHSALDNISSVHPRELALGAAAMAALIYLVDQLDLGYPQP
;
A
#
# COMPACT_ATOMS: atom_id res chain seq x y z
N MET A 1 9.84 -1.77 -11.17
CA MET A 1 9.14 -0.52 -11.56
C MET A 1 10.13 0.62 -11.76
N ASP A 2 10.10 1.30 -12.91
CA ASP A 2 10.85 2.54 -13.14
C ASP A 2 10.12 3.77 -12.55
N GLU A 3 10.79 4.92 -12.55
CA GLU A 3 10.28 6.17 -11.97
C GLU A 3 9.11 6.77 -12.76
N ALA A 4 9.11 6.60 -14.09
CA ALA A 4 8.07 7.15 -14.95
C ALA A 4 6.73 6.42 -14.71
N TYR A 5 6.78 5.10 -14.56
CA TYR A 5 5.61 4.29 -14.22
C TYR A 5 5.07 4.61 -12.82
N ALA A 6 5.96 4.84 -11.84
CA ALA A 6 5.56 5.26 -10.50
C ALA A 6 4.83 6.61 -10.50
N GLN A 7 5.34 7.61 -11.24
CA GLN A 7 4.68 8.91 -11.40
C GLN A 7 3.34 8.80 -12.12
N ARG A 8 3.23 7.91 -13.11
CA ARG A 8 1.95 7.62 -13.79
C ARG A 8 0.93 7.03 -12.82
N LEU A 9 1.32 6.06 -12.00
CA LEU A 9 0.44 5.47 -10.99
C LEU A 9 -0.03 6.53 -9.98
N ASP A 10 0.88 7.36 -9.47
CA ASP A 10 0.53 8.47 -8.58
C ASP A 10 -0.50 9.40 -9.23
N SER A 11 -0.26 9.83 -10.47
CA SER A 11 -1.19 10.71 -11.19
C SER A 11 -2.58 10.09 -11.39
N ILE A 12 -2.68 8.77 -11.56
CA ILE A 12 -3.95 8.08 -11.78
C ILE A 12 -4.70 7.89 -10.46
N LEU A 13 -4.00 7.45 -9.42
CA LEU A 13 -4.62 7.05 -8.14
C LEU A 13 -4.89 8.27 -7.24
N LYS A 14 -4.02 9.27 -7.23
CA LYS A 14 -4.09 10.42 -6.32
C LYS A 14 -5.46 11.12 -6.28
N PRO A 15 -6.15 11.40 -7.40
CA PRO A 15 -7.48 12.03 -7.36
C PRO A 15 -8.54 11.24 -6.59
N TYR A 16 -8.39 9.92 -6.49
CA TYR A 16 -9.31 9.04 -5.77
C TYR A 16 -8.98 8.91 -4.28
N PHE A 17 -7.73 9.12 -3.90
CA PHE A 17 -7.21 8.87 -2.54
C PHE A 17 -6.99 10.16 -1.73
N GLU A 18 -6.63 11.26 -2.38
CA GLU A 18 -6.39 12.56 -1.75
C GLU A 18 -7.60 13.09 -0.95
N PRO A 19 -8.87 12.94 -1.40
CA PRO A 19 -10.03 13.33 -0.60
C PRO A 19 -10.18 12.59 0.73
N TYR A 20 -9.53 11.43 0.87
CA TYR A 20 -9.55 10.58 2.07
C TYR A 20 -8.25 10.65 2.87
N SER A 21 -7.43 11.67 2.61
CA SER A 21 -6.15 11.90 3.28
C SER A 21 -5.08 10.82 3.07
N ILE A 22 -5.15 10.13 1.93
CA ILE A 22 -4.13 9.17 1.49
C ILE A 22 -3.31 9.85 0.40
N TYR A 23 -2.16 10.41 0.80
CA TYR A 23 -1.35 11.29 -0.05
C TYR A 23 -0.08 10.65 -0.60
N GLU A 24 0.28 9.47 -0.11
CA GLU A 24 1.61 8.91 -0.32
C GLU A 24 1.56 7.57 -1.06
N PHE A 25 1.89 7.61 -2.34
CA PHE A 25 2.31 6.45 -3.12
C PHE A 25 3.82 6.53 -3.30
N ARG A 26 4.57 5.58 -2.73
CA ARG A 26 6.03 5.52 -2.84
C ARG A 26 6.49 4.19 -3.39
N LYS A 27 7.52 4.23 -4.22
CA LYS A 27 8.28 3.06 -4.60
C LYS A 27 9.00 2.51 -3.36
N GLY A 28 8.84 1.21 -3.12
CA GLY A 28 9.40 0.51 -1.96
C GLY A 28 9.06 -0.98 -1.99
N GLY A 29 9.15 -1.64 -0.84
CA GLY A 29 8.75 -3.05 -0.70
C GLY A 29 7.24 -3.21 -0.60
N ALA A 30 6.71 -4.30 -1.16
CA ALA A 30 5.28 -4.62 -1.12
C ALA A 30 4.87 -5.52 0.05
N GLY A 31 5.83 -6.04 0.81
CA GLY A 31 5.62 -6.95 1.94
C GLY A 31 6.58 -8.14 1.89
N ALA A 32 6.84 -8.75 3.05
CA ALA A 32 7.77 -9.87 3.17
C ALA A 32 7.34 -11.07 2.30
N ASP A 33 6.05 -11.40 2.32
CA ASP A 33 5.48 -12.53 1.56
C ASP A 33 5.49 -12.30 0.04
N LEU A 34 5.48 -11.03 -0.40
CA LEU A 34 5.50 -10.66 -1.81
C LEU A 34 6.93 -10.49 -2.36
N SER A 35 7.94 -10.41 -1.50
CA SER A 35 9.34 -10.19 -1.90
C SER A 35 9.88 -11.21 -2.93
N PRO A 36 9.49 -12.51 -2.93
CA PRO A 36 9.96 -13.44 -3.96
C PRO A 36 9.46 -13.11 -5.37
N LEU A 37 8.39 -12.32 -5.50
CA LEU A 37 7.76 -11.97 -6.76
C LEU A 37 8.33 -10.70 -7.41
N ASP A 38 9.19 -9.95 -6.70
CA ASP A 38 9.69 -8.63 -7.14
C ASP A 38 10.49 -8.66 -8.46
N LYS A 39 10.93 -9.85 -8.88
CA LYS A 39 11.64 -10.08 -10.16
C LYS A 39 10.72 -10.30 -11.35
N GLN A 40 9.41 -10.41 -11.12
CA GLN A 40 8.44 -10.60 -12.19
C GLN A 40 7.97 -9.23 -12.68
N SER A 41 7.61 -9.12 -13.97
CA SER A 41 7.03 -7.90 -14.55
C SER A 41 5.58 -7.69 -14.10
N ILE A 42 5.35 -7.71 -12.78
CA ILE A 42 4.04 -7.56 -12.14
C ILE A 42 4.05 -6.36 -11.20
N LEU A 43 2.90 -5.71 -11.05
CA LEU A 43 2.73 -4.64 -10.07
C LEU A 43 2.56 -5.26 -8.68
N LEU A 44 3.42 -4.86 -7.75
CA LEU A 44 3.32 -5.20 -6.33
C LEU A 44 3.01 -3.94 -5.53
N ALA A 45 2.07 -4.04 -4.59
CA ALA A 45 1.68 -2.95 -3.71
C ALA A 45 1.48 -3.48 -2.28
N GLY A 46 1.82 -2.65 -1.30
CA GLY A 46 1.64 -2.95 0.12
C GLY A 46 1.13 -1.74 0.88
N LEU A 47 0.36 -1.98 1.93
CA LEU A 47 -0.03 -0.94 2.88
C LEU A 47 1.15 -0.60 3.79
N ARG A 48 1.43 0.70 3.98
CA ARG A 48 2.39 1.17 4.97
C ARG A 48 1.64 1.75 6.17
N PRO A 49 1.58 1.04 7.31
CA PRO A 49 0.98 1.57 8.54
C PRO A 49 1.85 2.67 9.18
N GLU A 50 1.33 3.26 10.27
CA GLU A 50 2.10 4.13 11.16
C GLU A 50 3.41 3.43 11.56
N SER A 51 4.55 4.11 11.37
CA SER A 51 5.88 3.50 11.51
C SER A 51 6.66 3.94 12.73
N GLN A 52 6.29 5.05 13.38
CA GLN A 52 6.98 5.57 14.55
C GLN A 52 6.84 4.65 15.76
N ARG A 53 5.69 4.00 15.91
CA ARG A 53 5.39 3.11 17.04
C ARG A 53 5.52 1.63 16.69
N TYR A 54 5.72 1.29 15.41
CA TYR A 54 5.72 -0.10 14.95
C TYR A 54 6.69 -0.99 15.76
N PHE A 55 7.91 -0.52 15.98
CA PHE A 55 8.94 -1.28 16.69
C PHE A 55 8.81 -1.26 18.22
N ASP A 56 7.91 -0.45 18.78
CA ASP A 56 7.54 -0.56 20.20
C ASP A 56 6.71 -1.84 20.46
N TYR A 57 5.97 -2.30 19.44
CA TYR A 57 5.08 -3.46 19.52
C TYR A 57 5.67 -4.71 18.88
N HIS A 58 6.31 -4.58 17.71
CA HIS A 58 6.77 -5.70 16.88
C HIS A 58 7.64 -6.71 17.67
N HIS A 59 7.26 -7.99 17.63
CA HIS A 59 7.93 -9.07 18.38
C HIS A 59 8.00 -8.87 19.91
N SER A 60 7.03 -8.16 20.49
CA SER A 60 6.93 -7.98 21.94
C SER A 60 5.63 -8.56 22.51
N ALA A 61 5.54 -8.67 23.84
CA ALA A 61 4.29 -9.05 24.52
C ALA A 61 3.16 -8.01 24.37
N LEU A 62 3.47 -6.78 23.93
CA LEU A 62 2.50 -5.74 23.66
C LEU A 62 1.81 -5.92 22.30
N ASP A 63 2.30 -6.80 21.42
CA ASP A 63 1.66 -7.14 20.16
C ASP A 63 0.41 -8.00 20.40
N ASN A 64 -0.69 -7.31 20.70
CA ASN A 64 -1.98 -7.92 20.98
C ASN A 64 -3.10 -7.00 20.49
N ILE A 65 -4.33 -7.54 20.44
CA ILE A 65 -5.47 -6.83 19.85
C ILE A 65 -5.78 -5.48 20.53
N SER A 66 -5.44 -5.31 21.81
CA SER A 66 -5.69 -4.04 22.51
C SER A 66 -4.78 -2.91 22.05
N SER A 67 -3.65 -3.24 21.42
CA SER A 67 -2.71 -2.28 20.83
C SER A 67 -3.13 -1.83 19.42
N VAL A 68 -4.12 -2.48 18.82
CA VAL A 68 -4.66 -2.11 17.50
C VAL A 68 -5.70 -1.02 17.66
N HIS A 69 -5.46 0.14 17.04
CA HIS A 69 -6.45 1.21 17.03
C HIS A 69 -7.58 0.89 16.01
N PRO A 70 -8.86 0.78 16.42
CA PRO A 70 -9.94 0.34 15.54
C PRO A 70 -10.12 1.21 14.28
N ARG A 71 -9.90 2.52 14.42
CA ARG A 71 -9.98 3.45 13.28
C ARG A 71 -8.85 3.26 12.29
N GLU A 72 -7.63 2.97 12.74
CA GLU A 72 -6.49 2.75 11.84
C GLU A 72 -6.68 1.45 11.05
N LEU A 73 -7.15 0.39 11.72
CA LEU A 73 -7.52 -0.87 11.08
C LEU A 73 -8.58 -0.66 9.99
N ALA A 74 -9.67 0.06 10.32
CA ALA A 74 -10.74 0.33 9.37
C ALA A 74 -10.28 1.18 8.17
N LEU A 75 -9.46 2.22 8.41
CA LEU A 75 -8.92 3.06 7.34
C LEU A 75 -7.95 2.29 6.44
N GLY A 76 -7.07 1.46 7.01
CA GLY A 76 -6.16 0.60 6.25
C GLY A 76 -6.91 -0.42 5.39
N ALA A 77 -7.95 -1.05 5.95
CA ALA A 77 -8.81 -1.97 5.21
C ALA A 77 -9.56 -1.27 4.06
N ALA A 78 -10.13 -0.08 4.31
CA ALA A 78 -10.79 0.71 3.29
C ALA A 78 -9.83 1.15 2.17
N ALA A 79 -8.61 1.57 2.52
CA ALA A 79 -7.58 1.94 1.55
C ALA A 79 -7.20 0.77 0.64
N MET A 80 -6.98 -0.42 1.22
CA MET A 80 -6.66 -1.63 0.45
C MET A 80 -7.82 -2.07 -0.43
N ALA A 81 -9.06 -2.04 0.08
CA ALA A 81 -10.24 -2.39 -0.71
C ALA A 81 -10.45 -1.42 -1.89
N ALA A 82 -10.29 -0.11 -1.65
CA ALA A 82 -10.35 0.89 -2.70
C ALA A 82 -9.25 0.70 -3.75
N LEU A 83 -8.02 0.39 -3.33
CA LEU A 83 -6.91 0.12 -4.24
C LEU A 83 -7.22 -1.08 -5.14
N ILE A 84 -7.67 -2.20 -4.55
CA ILE A 84 -8.04 -3.41 -5.31
C ILE A 84 -9.13 -3.09 -6.33
N TYR A 85 -10.18 -2.37 -5.91
CA TYR A 85 -11.25 -1.96 -6.81
C TYR A 85 -10.76 -1.08 -7.96
N LEU A 86 -9.94 -0.06 -7.67
CA LEU A 86 -9.43 0.86 -8.71
C LEU A 86 -8.45 0.15 -9.67
N VAL A 87 -7.66 -0.81 -9.19
CA VAL A 87 -6.79 -1.64 -10.03
C VAL A 87 -7.59 -2.48 -11.03
N ASP A 88 -8.76 -2.97 -10.63
CA ASP A 88 -9.68 -3.71 -11.49
C ASP A 88 -10.39 -2.80 -12.51
N GLN A 89 -10.74 -1.57 -12.10
CA GLN A 89 -11.57 -0.67 -12.90
C GLN A 89 -10.79 0.27 -13.83
N LEU A 90 -9.53 0.57 -13.52
CA LEU A 90 -8.72 1.55 -14.24
C LEU A 90 -7.63 0.88 -15.09
N ASP A 91 -7.32 1.50 -16.24
CA ASP A 91 -6.15 1.12 -17.01
C ASP A 91 -4.87 1.70 -16.39
N LEU A 92 -4.22 0.86 -15.58
CA LEU A 92 -2.94 1.17 -14.96
C LEU A 92 -1.75 0.97 -15.89
N GLY A 93 -1.93 0.75 -17.20
CA GLY A 93 -0.86 0.79 -18.21
C GLY A 93 0.29 -0.15 -17.88
N TYR A 94 -0.05 -1.40 -17.54
CA TYR A 94 0.89 -2.37 -16.98
C TYR A 94 2.15 -2.52 -17.85
N PRO A 95 3.34 -2.49 -17.23
CA PRO A 95 4.59 -2.71 -17.95
C PRO A 95 4.51 -4.07 -18.64
N GLN A 96 4.68 -4.07 -19.96
CA GLN A 96 4.75 -5.30 -20.71
C GLN A 96 6.04 -6.05 -20.34
N PRO A 97 6.04 -7.40 -20.34
CA PRO A 97 7.24 -8.19 -20.11
C PRO A 97 8.35 -7.88 -21.11
#